data_AF-A0A3M7NYY5-F1
#
_entry.id   AF-A0A3M7NYY5-F1
#
_cell.length_a   1.000
_cell.length_b   1.000
_cell.length_c   1.000
_cell.angle_alpha   90.00
_cell.angle_beta   90.00
_cell.angle_gamma   90.00
#
_symmetry.space_group_name_H-M   'P 1'
#
loop_
_entity.id
_entity.type
_entity.pdbx_description
1 polymer ?
#
loop_
_entity_poly.entity_id
_entity_poly.type
_entity_poly.pdbx_seq_one_letter_code
_entity_poly.pdbx_strand_id
1 'polypeptide(L)'
;MNPETNAWTAGWDYITDLFRLLEYAIFSLRGSRNRKAVFAALCDRPSPTTLLDSLARLKAGKPRILLRLTEPESSFQSNRCKYMAVQITCTETLVSIMVLLYCQVPAQEVMDIPESFLEEVTKAPLIMFKVASSQIVHQLLGVGHMLYNASLYDSGLYRSEAKRLIAFLGDLVQNLEDDIPSAGKARERLLCLAEATS
;
A
#
# COMPACT_ATOMS: atom_id res chain seq x y z
N MET A 1 5.69 6.26 30.16
CA MET A 1 6.08 6.87 28.87
C MET A 1 5.10 7.98 28.54
N ASN A 2 5.54 9.05 27.87
CA ASN A 2 4.61 10.07 27.40
C ASN A 2 3.67 9.48 26.32
N PRO A 3 2.45 10.01 26.15
CA PRO A 3 1.48 9.49 25.17
C PRO A 3 2.01 9.48 23.73
N GLU A 4 2.82 10.47 23.36
CA GLU A 4 3.44 10.59 22.04
C GLU A 4 4.44 9.44 21.77
N THR A 5 5.32 9.10 22.71
CA THR A 5 6.29 8.00 22.53
C THR A 5 5.56 6.67 22.44
N ASN A 6 4.50 6.47 23.24
CA ASN A 6 3.68 5.26 23.13
C ASN A 6 3.05 5.14 21.74
N ALA A 7 2.51 6.24 21.21
CA ALA A 7 1.94 6.28 19.87
C ALA A 7 2.97 6.01 18.77
N TRP A 8 4.11 6.67 18.86
CA TRP A 8 5.23 6.52 17.94
C TRP A 8 5.75 5.08 17.91
N THR A 9 5.99 4.48 19.07
CA THR A 9 6.44 3.09 19.19
C THR A 9 5.38 2.12 18.66
N ALA A 10 4.10 2.31 19.01
CA ALA A 10 3.02 1.46 18.51
C ALA A 10 2.88 1.53 16.98
N GLY A 11 3.13 2.71 16.38
CA GLY A 11 3.14 2.84 14.93
C GLY A 11 4.35 2.18 14.26
N TRP A 12 5.52 2.19 14.91
CA TRP A 12 6.67 1.41 14.46
C TRP A 12 6.40 -0.10 14.49
N ASP A 13 5.79 -0.59 15.56
CA ASP A 13 5.42 -2.00 15.65
C ASP A 13 4.45 -2.37 14.52
N TYR A 14 3.42 -1.54 14.33
CA TYR A 14 2.41 -1.73 13.29
C TYR A 14 2.99 -1.73 11.86
N ILE A 15 3.81 -0.74 11.51
CA ILE A 15 4.41 -0.69 10.16
C ILE A 15 5.37 -1.85 9.93
N THR A 16 6.08 -2.29 10.98
CA THR A 16 6.96 -3.46 10.89
C THR A 16 6.15 -4.73 10.64
N ASP A 17 5.01 -4.90 11.31
CA ASP A 17 4.11 -6.04 11.07
C ASP A 17 3.50 -6.01 9.67
N LEU A 18 3.20 -4.83 9.12
CA LEU A 18 2.81 -4.69 7.72
C LEU A 18 3.93 -5.18 6.77
N PHE A 19 5.19 -4.81 7.01
CA PHE A 19 6.30 -5.29 6.19
C PHE A 19 6.50 -6.81 6.30
N ARG A 20 6.29 -7.41 7.48
CA ARG A 20 6.31 -8.87 7.65
C ARG A 20 5.21 -9.54 6.82
N LEU A 21 3.98 -9.02 6.87
CA LEU A 21 2.89 -9.53 6.02
C LEU A 21 3.18 -9.35 4.53
N LEU A 22 3.77 -8.22 4.14
CA LEU A 22 4.20 -7.96 2.77
C LEU A 22 5.20 -9.02 2.29
N GLU A 23 6.19 -9.33 3.13
CA GLU A 23 7.20 -10.34 2.86
C GLU A 23 6.56 -11.72 2.66
N TYR A 24 5.62 -12.13 3.53
CA TYR A 24 4.87 -13.37 3.36
C TYR A 24 4.07 -13.39 2.05
N ALA A 25 3.38 -12.30 1.70
CA ALA A 25 2.63 -12.18 0.45
C ALA A 25 3.56 -12.30 -0.78
N ILE A 26 4.69 -11.60 -0.77
CA ILE A 26 5.70 -11.65 -1.84
C ILE A 26 6.28 -13.06 -1.98
N PHE A 27 6.70 -13.69 -0.88
CA PHE A 27 7.25 -15.05 -0.92
C PHE A 27 6.24 -16.05 -1.46
N SER A 28 4.98 -15.89 -1.08
CA SER A 28 3.90 -16.72 -1.55
C SER A 28 3.67 -16.53 -3.06
N LEU A 29 3.51 -15.30 -3.54
CA LEU A 29 3.35 -14.99 -4.96
C LEU A 29 4.54 -15.46 -5.83
N ARG A 30 5.78 -15.28 -5.35
CA ARG A 30 6.99 -15.72 -6.08
C ARG A 30 7.20 -17.24 -6.03
N GLY A 31 6.83 -17.89 -4.93
CA GLY A 31 6.90 -19.33 -4.76
C GLY A 31 6.00 -20.10 -5.75
N SER A 32 4.97 -19.44 -6.29
CA SER A 32 4.15 -19.99 -7.39
C SER A 32 4.89 -20.03 -8.73
N ARG A 33 5.89 -19.18 -8.96
CA ARG A 33 6.45 -18.94 -10.31
C ARG A 33 7.85 -19.50 -10.51
N ASN A 34 8.65 -19.70 -9.46
CA ASN A 34 10.00 -20.27 -9.58
C ASN A 34 10.57 -20.70 -8.21
N ARG A 35 10.71 -22.01 -7.94
CA ARG A 35 11.84 -22.56 -7.15
C ARG A 35 11.98 -24.09 -7.24
N LYS A 36 13.24 -24.54 -7.31
CA LYS A 36 13.70 -25.92 -7.08
C LYS A 36 13.33 -26.35 -5.65
N ALA A 37 12.92 -27.61 -5.49
CA ALA A 37 12.30 -28.22 -4.31
C ALA A 37 13.01 -28.04 -2.95
N VAL A 38 14.28 -27.62 -2.91
CA VAL A 38 15.13 -27.64 -1.70
C VAL A 38 14.79 -26.54 -0.68
N PHE A 39 14.24 -25.39 -1.11
CA PHE A 39 13.85 -24.29 -0.20
C PHE A 39 12.35 -24.22 0.09
N ALA A 40 11.55 -25.10 -0.52
CA ALA A 40 10.10 -25.15 -0.27
C ALA A 40 9.79 -25.75 1.11
N ALA A 41 10.70 -26.54 1.69
CA ALA A 41 10.51 -27.24 2.97
C ALA A 41 10.79 -26.39 4.22
N LEU A 42 11.37 -25.19 4.07
CA LEU A 42 11.75 -24.31 5.21
C LEU A 42 10.79 -23.14 5.45
N CYS A 43 9.79 -22.96 4.60
CA CYS A 43 8.78 -21.92 4.78
C CYS A 43 7.40 -22.54 4.56
N ASP A 44 6.73 -22.92 5.65
CA ASP A 44 5.29 -23.18 5.60
C ASP A 44 4.59 -21.92 5.10
N ARG A 45 4.11 -21.99 3.86
CA ARG A 45 3.40 -20.88 3.23
C ARG A 45 2.06 -20.73 3.93
N PRO A 46 1.74 -19.55 4.50
CA PRO A 46 0.43 -19.35 5.10
C PRO A 46 -0.65 -19.57 4.03
N SER A 47 -1.72 -20.27 4.41
CA SER A 47 -2.88 -20.41 3.53
C SER A 47 -3.43 -19.01 3.19
N PRO A 48 -4.06 -18.84 2.00
CA PRO A 48 -4.75 -17.59 1.66
C PRO A 48 -5.66 -17.07 2.78
N THR A 49 -6.46 -17.95 3.38
CA THR A 49 -7.34 -17.64 4.52
C THR A 49 -6.56 -17.14 5.74
N THR A 50 -5.46 -17.80 6.10
CA THR A 50 -4.61 -17.39 7.23
C THR A 50 -4.03 -16.00 7.02
N LEU A 51 -3.67 -15.65 5.77
CA LEU A 51 -3.10 -14.35 5.45
C LEU A 51 -4.16 -13.24 5.50
N LEU A 52 -5.37 -13.49 4.97
CA LEU A 52 -6.51 -12.57 5.10
C LEU A 52 -6.88 -12.33 6.56
N ASP A 53 -6.98 -13.39 7.36
CA ASP A 53 -7.29 -13.28 8.79
C ASP A 53 -6.23 -12.49 9.55
N SER A 54 -4.96 -12.68 9.19
CA SER A 54 -3.84 -11.96 9.80
C SER A 54 -3.87 -10.48 9.42
N LEU A 55 -4.19 -10.15 8.18
CA LEU A 55 -4.39 -8.76 7.75
C LEU A 55 -5.59 -8.12 8.48
N ALA A 56 -6.72 -8.81 8.56
CA ALA A 56 -7.91 -8.32 9.25
C ALA A 56 -7.64 -8.06 10.75
N ARG A 57 -6.97 -9.01 11.42
CA ARG A 57 -6.54 -8.83 12.83
C ARG A 57 -5.58 -7.67 13.00
N LEU A 58 -4.60 -7.53 12.11
CA LEU A 58 -3.65 -6.41 12.18
C LEU A 58 -4.40 -5.09 12.03
N LYS A 59 -5.22 -4.93 10.99
CA LYS A 59 -6.03 -3.71 10.77
C LYS A 59 -6.95 -3.39 11.94
N ALA A 60 -7.58 -4.40 12.56
CA ALA A 60 -8.41 -4.22 13.76
C ALA A 60 -7.59 -3.74 14.98
N GLY A 61 -6.31 -4.11 15.06
CA GLY A 61 -5.37 -3.67 16.08
C GLY A 61 -4.70 -2.31 15.82
N LYS A 62 -5.05 -1.62 14.73
CA LYS A 62 -4.41 -0.35 14.35
C LYS A 62 -4.53 0.68 15.48
N PRO A 63 -3.39 1.25 15.95
CA PRO A 63 -3.41 2.24 17.02
C PRO A 63 -4.30 3.43 16.66
N ARG A 64 -5.18 3.84 17.59
CA ARG A 64 -6.19 4.89 17.33
C ARG A 64 -5.59 6.21 16.84
N ILE A 65 -4.41 6.54 17.31
CA ILE A 65 -3.67 7.75 16.91
C ILE A 65 -3.28 7.78 15.43
N LEU A 66 -3.35 6.63 14.74
CA LEU A 66 -3.03 6.46 13.32
C LEU A 66 -4.28 6.28 12.45
N LEU A 67 -5.49 6.33 13.03
CA LEU A 67 -6.73 6.02 12.30
C LEU A 67 -7.18 7.14 11.36
N ARG A 68 -6.74 8.39 11.57
CA ARG A 68 -7.14 9.52 10.71
C ARG A 68 -6.00 10.50 10.51
N LEU A 69 -5.67 10.73 9.24
CA LEU A 69 -4.71 11.76 8.81
C LEU A 69 -5.25 13.18 9.04
N THR A 70 -6.57 13.32 9.24
CA THR A 70 -7.30 14.60 9.19
C THR A 70 -8.04 14.98 10.46
N GLU A 71 -7.89 14.25 11.59
CA GLU A 71 -8.53 14.71 12.83
C GLU A 71 -7.96 16.07 13.27
N PRO A 72 -8.84 17.05 13.58
CA PRO A 72 -8.41 18.37 13.99
C PRO A 72 -7.58 18.22 15.26
N GLU A 73 -6.37 18.76 15.20
CA GLU A 73 -5.33 18.78 16.23
C GLU A 73 -5.80 18.31 17.60
N SER A 74 -5.89 16.99 17.79
CA SER A 74 -5.79 16.49 19.15
C SER A 74 -4.38 16.86 19.61
N SER A 75 -4.27 17.34 20.84
CA SER A 75 -3.05 17.86 21.49
C SER A 75 -1.87 16.87 21.55
N PHE A 76 -1.93 15.78 20.79
CA PHE A 76 -1.04 14.63 20.81
C PHE A 76 -0.45 14.27 19.43
N GLN A 77 -0.86 14.91 18.32
CA GLN A 77 -0.29 14.61 17.01
C GLN A 77 0.94 15.48 16.69
N SER A 78 2.09 15.07 17.21
CA SER A 78 3.35 15.65 16.74
C SER A 78 3.56 15.39 15.25
N ASN A 79 4.34 16.24 14.59
CA ASN A 79 4.65 16.08 13.16
C ASN A 79 5.20 14.68 12.86
N ARG A 80 5.96 14.07 13.78
CA ARG A 80 6.48 12.70 13.67
C ARG A 80 5.36 11.68 13.49
N CYS A 81 4.35 11.69 14.36
CA CYS A 81 3.23 10.76 14.26
C CYS A 81 2.43 10.96 12.96
N LYS A 82 2.29 12.20 12.47
CA LYS A 82 1.65 12.50 11.18
C LYS A 82 2.43 11.92 10.00
N TYR A 83 3.77 12.06 9.98
CA TYR A 83 4.62 11.44 8.96
C TYR A 83 4.47 9.91 8.94
N MET A 84 4.52 9.30 10.12
CA MET A 84 4.35 7.85 10.27
C MET A 84 2.98 7.38 9.80
N ALA A 85 1.91 8.12 10.10
CA ALA A 85 0.57 7.79 9.65
C ALA A 85 0.48 7.73 8.12
N VAL A 86 1.11 8.66 7.40
CA VAL A 86 1.14 8.64 5.91
C VAL A 86 1.87 7.40 5.39
N GLN A 87 3.03 7.07 5.98
CA GLN A 87 3.78 5.86 5.61
C GLN A 87 2.99 4.58 5.89
N ILE A 88 2.30 4.53 7.03
CA ILE A 88 1.45 3.40 7.41
C ILE A 88 0.29 3.26 6.43
N THR A 89 -0.41 4.33 6.10
CA THR A 89 -1.53 4.30 5.14
C THR A 89 -1.08 3.78 3.79
N CYS A 90 0.04 4.27 3.24
CA CYS A 90 0.56 3.79 1.96
C CYS A 90 0.99 2.32 2.00
N THR A 91 1.67 1.92 3.08
CA THR A 91 2.13 0.54 3.26
C THR A 91 0.95 -0.43 3.48
N GLU A 92 -0.05 -0.03 4.26
CA GLU A 92 -1.25 -0.83 4.53
C GLU A 92 -2.08 -1.05 3.27
N THR A 93 -2.24 -0.03 2.43
CA THR A 93 -2.90 -0.15 1.12
C THR A 93 -2.16 -1.14 0.23
N LEU A 94 -0.83 -1.01 0.13
CA LEU A 94 0.00 -1.93 -0.65
C LEU A 94 -0.16 -3.38 -0.16
N VAL A 95 -0.04 -3.61 1.15
CA VAL A 95 -0.20 -4.95 1.74
C VAL A 95 -1.60 -5.49 1.49
N SER A 96 -2.63 -4.66 1.66
CA SER A 96 -4.02 -5.07 1.45
C SER A 96 -4.24 -5.55 0.02
N ILE A 97 -3.84 -4.77 -0.98
CA ILE A 97 -3.97 -5.14 -2.39
C ILE A 97 -3.17 -6.42 -2.68
N MET A 98 -1.94 -6.54 -2.16
CA MET A 98 -1.13 -7.75 -2.37
C MET A 98 -1.75 -9.01 -1.78
N VAL A 99 -2.31 -8.92 -0.57
CA VAL A 99 -2.98 -10.04 0.08
C VAL A 99 -4.24 -10.42 -0.67
N LEU A 100 -5.08 -9.45 -1.07
CA LEU A 100 -6.30 -9.72 -1.85
C LEU A 100 -5.98 -10.40 -3.20
N LEU A 101 -4.98 -9.90 -3.92
CA LEU A 101 -4.49 -10.51 -5.16
C LEU A 101 -3.96 -11.93 -4.94
N TYR A 102 -3.18 -12.13 -3.88
CA TYR A 102 -2.68 -13.45 -3.49
C TYR A 102 -3.81 -14.43 -3.20
N CYS A 103 -4.85 -13.96 -2.54
CA CYS A 103 -6.01 -14.75 -2.17
C CYS A 103 -7.05 -14.88 -3.29
N GLN A 104 -6.78 -14.31 -4.47
CA GLN A 104 -7.66 -14.36 -5.63
C GLN A 104 -9.08 -13.83 -5.33
N VAL A 105 -9.14 -12.81 -4.48
CA VAL A 105 -10.39 -12.10 -4.17
C VAL A 105 -10.89 -11.41 -5.46
N PRO A 106 -12.22 -11.30 -5.68
CA PRO A 106 -12.79 -10.64 -6.86
C PRO A 106 -12.19 -9.25 -7.12
N ALA A 107 -12.07 -8.86 -8.39
CA ALA A 107 -11.41 -7.60 -8.74
C ALA A 107 -12.13 -6.39 -8.15
N GLN A 108 -13.44 -6.47 -7.92
CA GLN A 108 -14.22 -5.43 -7.25
C GLN A 108 -13.62 -5.03 -5.90
N GLU A 109 -13.40 -5.99 -5.01
CA GLU A 109 -12.88 -5.74 -3.66
C GLU A 109 -11.45 -5.20 -3.72
N VAL A 110 -10.68 -5.56 -4.76
CA VAL A 110 -9.35 -5.01 -4.99
C VAL A 110 -9.41 -3.53 -5.40
N MET A 111 -10.41 -3.11 -6.18
CA MET A 111 -10.57 -1.73 -6.63
C MET A 111 -11.11 -0.79 -5.54
N ASP A 112 -11.89 -1.31 -4.58
CA ASP A 112 -12.42 -0.51 -3.46
C ASP A 112 -11.32 0.03 -2.52
N ILE A 113 -10.21 -0.71 -2.39
CA ILE A 113 -9.09 -0.36 -1.50
C ILE A 113 -8.35 0.92 -1.95
N PRO A 114 -7.91 1.04 -3.22
CA PRO A 114 -7.34 2.28 -3.75
C PRO A 114 -8.26 3.48 -3.59
N GLU A 115 -9.57 3.34 -3.79
CA GLU A 115 -10.48 4.50 -3.72
C GLU A 115 -10.44 5.14 -2.33
N SER A 116 -10.59 4.32 -1.29
CA SER A 116 -10.44 4.75 0.10
C SER A 116 -9.05 5.33 0.38
N PHE A 117 -8.02 4.76 -0.23
CA PHE A 117 -6.65 5.23 -0.10
C PHE A 117 -6.45 6.61 -0.73
N LEU A 118 -7.00 6.85 -1.92
CA LEU A 118 -6.90 8.14 -2.61
C LEU A 118 -7.61 9.24 -1.83
N GLU A 119 -8.78 8.96 -1.28
CA GLU A 119 -9.50 9.89 -0.39
C GLU A 119 -8.66 10.27 0.82
N GLU A 120 -7.93 9.34 1.43
CA GLU A 120 -7.09 9.62 2.60
C GLU A 120 -5.79 10.34 2.24
N VAL A 121 -5.17 9.98 1.12
CA VAL A 121 -3.89 10.56 0.68
C VAL A 121 -4.03 11.98 0.15
N THR A 122 -5.14 12.30 -0.53
CA THR A 122 -5.44 13.67 -0.97
C THR A 122 -5.59 14.65 0.18
N LYS A 123 -6.00 14.16 1.35
CA LYS A 123 -6.13 14.97 2.57
C LYS A 123 -4.79 15.21 3.27
N ALA A 124 -3.73 14.45 2.94
CA ALA A 124 -2.43 14.57 3.58
C ALA A 124 -1.59 15.71 2.95
N PRO A 125 -0.90 16.54 3.76
CA PRO A 125 -0.01 17.57 3.22
C PRO A 125 1.12 16.96 2.36
N LEU A 126 1.38 17.53 1.18
CA LEU A 126 2.45 17.06 0.26
C LEU A 126 3.81 16.90 0.94
N ILE A 127 4.15 17.76 1.89
CA ILE A 127 5.40 17.68 2.67
C ILE A 127 5.58 16.33 3.38
N MET A 128 4.49 15.66 3.75
CA MET A 128 4.52 14.35 4.41
C MET A 128 5.04 13.25 3.47
N PHE A 129 4.76 13.36 2.16
CA PHE A 129 5.26 12.44 1.14
C PHE A 129 6.74 12.71 0.82
N LYS A 130 7.15 13.99 0.78
CA LYS A 130 8.54 14.38 0.54
C LYS A 130 9.49 13.79 1.59
N VAL A 131 9.11 13.84 2.85
CA VAL A 131 9.89 13.27 3.97
C VAL A 131 10.00 11.74 3.88
N ALA A 132 9.01 11.06 3.30
CA ALA A 132 9.03 9.62 3.11
C ALA A 132 9.99 9.15 1.99
N SER A 133 10.55 10.08 1.20
CA SER A 133 11.59 9.84 0.20
C SER A 133 11.16 8.84 -0.89
N SER A 134 12.13 8.30 -1.64
CA SER A 134 11.92 7.42 -2.80
C SER A 134 11.10 6.15 -2.50
N GLN A 135 11.03 5.75 -1.24
CA GLN A 135 10.24 4.59 -0.81
C GLN A 135 8.74 4.76 -1.14
N ILE A 136 8.18 5.95 -0.90
CA ILE A 136 6.76 6.20 -1.16
C ILE A 136 6.45 6.11 -2.66
N VAL A 137 7.34 6.64 -3.49
CA VAL A 137 7.24 6.59 -4.95
C VAL A 137 7.23 5.14 -5.45
N HIS A 138 8.11 4.30 -4.90
CA HIS A 138 8.14 2.89 -5.26
C HIS A 138 6.89 2.12 -4.79
N GLN A 139 6.33 2.45 -3.63
CA GLN A 139 5.09 1.85 -3.15
C GLN A 139 3.91 2.24 -4.05
N LEU A 140 3.76 3.52 -4.39
CA LEU A 140 2.70 4.01 -5.29
C LEU A 140 2.80 3.38 -6.68
N LEU A 141 4.01 3.30 -7.24
CA LEU A 141 4.25 2.58 -8.50
C LEU A 141 3.88 1.09 -8.39
N GLY A 142 4.22 0.46 -7.26
CA GLY A 142 3.85 -0.92 -6.97
C GLY A 142 2.34 -1.14 -6.94
N VAL A 143 1.59 -0.23 -6.31
CA VAL A 143 0.11 -0.24 -6.33
C VAL A 143 -0.41 -0.13 -7.77
N GLY A 144 0.14 0.78 -8.58
CA GLY A 144 -0.27 0.92 -9.99
C GLY A 144 -0.12 -0.37 -10.80
N HIS A 145 1.01 -1.08 -10.64
CA HIS A 145 1.19 -2.40 -11.26
C HIS A 145 0.18 -3.44 -10.78
N MET A 146 -0.19 -3.41 -9.50
CA MET A 146 -1.18 -4.33 -8.94
C MET A 146 -2.58 -4.06 -9.48
N LEU A 147 -2.98 -2.80 -9.63
CA LEU A 147 -4.26 -2.42 -10.23
C LEU A 147 -4.34 -2.80 -11.70
N TYR A 148 -3.24 -2.59 -12.44
CA TYR A 148 -3.14 -3.08 -13.81
C TYR A 148 -3.39 -4.59 -13.88
N ASN A 149 -2.70 -5.38 -13.04
CA ASN A 149 -2.90 -6.83 -13.02
C ASN A 149 -4.33 -7.21 -12.59
N ALA A 150 -4.89 -6.52 -11.60
CA ALA A 150 -6.25 -6.75 -11.12
C ALA A 150 -7.29 -6.53 -12.24
N SER A 151 -7.08 -5.52 -13.08
CA SER A 151 -7.96 -5.18 -14.20
C SER A 151 -8.02 -6.24 -15.31
N LEU A 152 -7.07 -7.18 -15.33
CA LEU A 152 -7.05 -8.27 -16.30
C LEU A 152 -7.98 -9.43 -15.89
N TYR A 153 -8.45 -9.44 -14.64
CA TYR A 153 -9.45 -10.39 -14.16
C TYR A 153 -10.87 -9.97 -14.56
N ASP A 154 -11.85 -10.84 -14.28
CA ASP A 154 -13.29 -10.59 -14.51
C ASP A 154 -13.62 -10.06 -15.91
N SER A 155 -12.95 -10.63 -16.93
CA SER A 155 -13.11 -10.26 -18.34
C SER A 155 -12.87 -8.76 -18.64
N GLY A 156 -12.11 -8.06 -17.81
CA GLY A 156 -11.79 -6.65 -18.00
C GLY A 156 -12.85 -5.67 -17.52
N LEU A 157 -13.83 -6.10 -16.73
CA LEU A 157 -14.91 -5.25 -16.22
C LEU A 157 -14.40 -3.98 -15.51
N TYR A 158 -13.24 -4.08 -14.85
CA TYR A 158 -12.66 -2.99 -14.05
C TYR A 158 -11.53 -2.22 -14.75
N ARG A 159 -11.36 -2.36 -16.06
CA ARG A 159 -10.31 -1.65 -16.83
C ARG A 159 -10.42 -0.13 -16.72
N SER A 160 -11.61 0.42 -16.93
CA SER A 160 -11.82 1.88 -16.83
C SER A 160 -11.46 2.42 -15.45
N GLU A 161 -11.80 1.67 -14.42
CA GLU A 161 -11.56 2.05 -13.03
C GLU A 161 -10.08 1.96 -12.66
N ALA A 162 -9.43 0.84 -12.99
CA ALA A 162 -8.00 0.70 -12.81
C ALA A 162 -7.22 1.79 -13.56
N LYS A 163 -7.61 2.13 -14.79
CA LYS A 163 -7.01 3.23 -15.55
C LYS A 163 -7.10 4.56 -14.82
N ARG A 164 -8.29 4.91 -14.30
CA ARG A 164 -8.52 6.13 -13.52
C ARG A 164 -7.61 6.19 -12.28
N LEU A 165 -7.58 5.09 -11.52
CA LEU A 165 -6.76 4.98 -10.31
C LEU A 165 -5.26 5.06 -10.61
N ILE A 166 -4.78 4.37 -11.63
CA ILE A 166 -3.37 4.39 -12.03
C ILE A 166 -2.95 5.78 -12.51
N ALA A 167 -3.79 6.46 -13.29
CA ALA A 167 -3.53 7.83 -13.74
C ALA A 167 -3.44 8.79 -12.54
N PHE A 168 -4.35 8.66 -11.57
CA PHE A 168 -4.31 9.43 -10.34
C PHE A 168 -2.99 9.22 -9.56
N LEU A 169 -2.52 7.97 -9.44
CA LEU A 169 -1.22 7.70 -8.81
C LEU A 169 -0.08 8.39 -9.57
N GLY A 170 -0.18 8.47 -10.90
CA GLY A 170 0.74 9.21 -11.75
C GLY A 170 0.79 10.69 -11.38
N ASP A 171 -0.37 11.33 -11.27
CA ASP A 171 -0.48 12.75 -10.89
C ASP A 171 0.04 13.01 -9.47
N LEU A 172 -0.25 12.11 -8.53
CA LEU A 172 0.27 12.20 -7.16
C LEU A 172 1.80 12.12 -7.14
N VAL A 173 2.39 11.17 -7.87
CA VAL A 173 3.84 11.02 -7.98
C VAL A 173 4.48 12.21 -8.71
N GLN A 174 3.79 12.80 -9.69
CA GLN A 174 4.25 14.00 -10.38
C GLN A 174 4.53 15.14 -9.41
N ASN A 175 3.68 15.32 -8.40
CA ASN A 175 3.85 16.37 -7.38
C ASN A 175 5.10 16.16 -6.48
N LEU A 176 5.83 15.07 -6.66
CA LEU A 176 7.06 14.75 -5.93
C LEU A 176 8.32 14.84 -6.81
N GLU A 177 8.20 15.16 -8.10
CA GLU A 177 9.30 15.17 -9.07
C GLU A 177 10.44 16.12 -8.70
N ASP A 178 10.11 17.31 -8.18
CA ASP A 178 11.09 18.33 -7.85
C ASP A 178 11.97 17.94 -6.64
N ASP A 179 11.46 17.08 -5.75
CA ASP A 179 12.16 16.69 -4.51
C ASP A 179 12.70 15.25 -4.55
N ILE A 180 12.10 14.37 -5.37
CA ILE A 180 12.42 12.95 -5.43
C ILE A 180 12.76 12.58 -6.88
N PRO A 181 14.05 12.40 -7.22
CA PRO A 181 14.48 12.13 -8.59
C PRO A 181 13.87 10.87 -9.24
N SER A 182 13.43 9.88 -8.44
CA SER A 182 12.79 8.66 -8.95
C SER A 182 11.31 8.86 -9.33
N ALA A 183 10.69 9.97 -8.93
CA ALA A 183 9.26 10.23 -9.16
C ALA A 183 8.95 10.38 -10.65
N GLY A 184 9.77 11.11 -11.42
CA GLY A 184 9.49 11.31 -12.86
C GLY A 184 9.44 9.99 -13.63
N LYS A 185 10.41 9.10 -13.40
CA LYS A 185 10.43 7.75 -13.99
C LYS A 185 9.25 6.89 -13.53
N ALA A 186 8.79 7.05 -12.29
CA ALA A 186 7.65 6.31 -11.77
C ALA A 186 6.33 6.81 -12.39
N ARG A 187 6.17 8.12 -12.55
CA ARG A 187 5.03 8.73 -13.25
C ARG A 187 4.94 8.24 -14.69
N GLU A 188 6.04 8.29 -15.46
CA GLU A 188 6.07 7.78 -16.84
C GLU A 188 5.57 6.33 -16.92
N ARG A 189 6.05 5.47 -16.02
CA ARG A 189 5.61 4.07 -15.95
C ARG A 189 4.13 3.93 -15.61
N LEU A 190 3.61 4.74 -14.68
CA LEU A 190 2.19 4.74 -14.33
C LEU A 190 1.33 5.17 -15.52
N LEU A 191 1.74 6.20 -16.27
CA LEU A 191 1.04 6.62 -17.49
C LEU A 191 1.01 5.50 -18.54
N CYS A 192 2.15 4.84 -18.80
CA CYS A 192 2.18 3.70 -19.71
C CYS A 192 1.26 2.55 -19.26
N LEU A 193 1.17 2.28 -17.95
CA LEU A 193 0.26 1.27 -17.41
C LEU A 193 -1.20 1.68 -17.61
N ALA A 194 -1.56 2.93 -17.33
CA ALA A 194 -2.92 3.44 -17.51
C ALA A 194 -3.36 3.38 -18.98
N GLU A 195 -2.46 3.68 -19.91
CA GLU A 195 -2.71 3.53 -21.35
C GLU A 195 -2.94 2.06 -21.73
N ALA A 196 -2.09 1.15 -21.24
CA ALA A 196 -2.19 -0.28 -21.49
C ALA A 196 -3.43 -0.96 -20.88
N THR A 197 -4.07 -0.33 -19.88
CA THR A 197 -5.34 -0.80 -19.31
C THR A 197 -6.55 -0.55 -20.24
N SER A 198 -6.39 0.27 -21.29
CA SER A 198 -7.47 0.61 -22.24
C SER A 198 -7.97 -0.57 -23.07
#